data_AF-A0A2C1A028-F1
#
_entry.id   AF-A0A2C1A028-F1
#
_cell.length_a   1.000
_cell.length_b   1.000
_cell.length_c   1.000
_cell.angle_alpha   90.00
_cell.angle_beta   90.00
_cell.angle_gamma   90.00
#
_symmetry.space_group_name_H-M   'P 1'
#
loop_
_entity.id
_entity.type
_entity.pdbx_description
1 polymer ?
#
loop_
_entity_poly.entity_id
_entity_poly.type
_entity_poly.pdbx_seq_one_letter_code
_entity_poly.pdbx_strand_id
1 'polypeptide(L)'
;MKRLITFYVLALFLIVTVGCAKEDTPVTKSKVDTENENSHKNQLFYFGEGEHWFGTYTISKVKSSNFDSLYIQYITDRNASVDEQTSPKIGKIEYVLTIGDESKKSSFPLALKGIGNYHTASEVNAKIYDRISDAPDEITLEVKWLNHKETIKLTKQN
;
A
#
# COMPACT_ATOMS: atom_id res chain seq x y z
N MET A 1 40.59 -55.30 -11.69
CA MET A 1 39.35 -54.61 -11.25
C MET A 1 39.56 -53.25 -10.56
N LYS A 2 40.75 -52.61 -10.59
CA LYS A 2 40.95 -51.26 -9.98
C LYS A 2 41.05 -50.10 -10.98
N ARG A 3 41.06 -50.39 -12.30
CA ARG A 3 41.14 -49.36 -13.36
C ARG A 3 39.80 -48.99 -14.00
N LEU A 4 38.71 -49.69 -13.66
CA LEU A 4 37.37 -49.40 -14.20
C LEU A 4 36.60 -48.37 -13.35
N ILE A 5 36.91 -48.25 -12.06
CA ILE A 5 36.18 -47.39 -11.12
C ILE A 5 36.61 -45.91 -11.28
N THR A 6 37.87 -45.66 -11.65
CA THR A 6 38.39 -44.30 -11.82
C THR A 6 37.81 -43.57 -13.04
N PHE A 7 37.37 -44.30 -14.07
CA PHE A 7 36.73 -43.71 -15.25
C PHE A 7 35.29 -43.26 -14.98
N TYR A 8 34.56 -43.93 -14.07
CA TYR A 8 33.18 -43.56 -13.74
C TYR A 8 33.10 -42.30 -12.86
N VAL A 9 34.07 -42.06 -11.99
CA VAL A 9 34.10 -40.85 -11.14
C VAL A 9 34.47 -39.60 -11.94
N LEU A 10 35.28 -39.73 -12.99
CA LEU A 10 35.61 -38.60 -13.88
C LEU A 10 34.45 -38.24 -14.84
N ALA A 11 33.66 -39.23 -15.25
CA ALA A 11 32.49 -39.01 -16.12
C ALA A 11 31.33 -38.32 -15.38
N LEU A 12 31.20 -38.50 -14.06
CA LEU A 12 30.14 -37.88 -13.27
C LEU A 12 30.34 -36.36 -13.06
N PHE A 13 31.58 -35.88 -13.14
CA PHE A 13 31.89 -34.45 -12.99
C PHE A 13 31.69 -33.63 -14.27
N LEU A 14 31.48 -34.28 -15.43
CA LEU A 14 31.29 -33.60 -16.71
C LEU A 14 29.82 -33.23 -17.03
N ILE A 15 28.86 -33.67 -16.21
CA ILE A 15 27.43 -33.39 -16.43
C ILE A 15 27.00 -32.03 -15.84
N VAL A 16 27.84 -31.37 -15.03
CA VAL A 16 27.47 -30.10 -14.35
C VAL A 16 27.88 -28.84 -15.14
N THR A 17 28.35 -28.96 -16.39
CA THR A 17 28.78 -27.80 -17.20
C THR A 17 28.00 -27.57 -18.50
N VAL A 18 26.88 -28.25 -18.71
CA VAL A 18 25.95 -27.85 -19.77
C VAL A 18 25.13 -26.66 -19.27
N GLY A 19 25.77 -25.50 -19.37
CA GLY A 19 25.13 -24.21 -19.27
C GLY A 19 23.98 -24.09 -20.26
N CYS A 20 23.02 -23.25 -19.88
CA CYS A 20 21.83 -22.86 -20.61
C CYS A 20 22.04 -22.86 -22.13
N ALA A 21 21.49 -23.88 -22.80
CA ALA A 21 21.09 -23.70 -24.19
C ALA A 21 20.03 -22.59 -24.20
N LYS A 22 20.34 -21.47 -24.85
CA LYS A 22 19.35 -20.46 -25.18
C LYS A 22 18.31 -21.12 -26.08
N GLU A 23 17.14 -21.35 -25.51
CA GLU A 23 15.94 -21.64 -26.27
C GLU A 23 15.56 -20.34 -26.99
N ASP A 24 15.88 -20.24 -28.27
CA ASP A 24 15.30 -19.23 -29.16
C ASP A 24 13.82 -19.59 -29.36
N THR A 25 13.01 -19.35 -28.34
CA THR A 25 11.57 -19.27 -28.51
C THR A 25 11.30 -18.03 -29.36
N PRO A 26 10.58 -18.12 -30.50
CA PRO A 26 10.12 -16.92 -31.17
C PRO A 26 9.15 -16.22 -30.22
N VAL A 27 9.63 -15.16 -29.59
CA VAL A 27 8.81 -14.19 -28.88
C VAL A 27 7.88 -13.62 -29.94
N THR A 28 6.66 -14.17 -30.00
CA THR A 28 5.50 -13.42 -30.46
C THR A 28 5.61 -12.08 -29.77
N LYS A 29 5.87 -11.03 -30.55
CA LYS A 29 5.82 -9.65 -30.10
C LYS A 29 4.39 -9.41 -29.62
N SER A 30 4.09 -9.80 -28.38
CA SER A 30 3.06 -9.15 -27.60
C SER A 30 3.46 -7.70 -27.63
N LYS A 31 2.65 -6.90 -28.32
CA LYS A 31 2.68 -5.45 -28.22
C LYS A 31 2.85 -5.14 -26.73
N VAL A 32 4.04 -4.71 -26.37
CA VAL A 32 4.22 -3.88 -25.19
C VAL A 32 3.49 -2.62 -25.60
N ASP A 33 2.21 -2.58 -25.27
CA ASP A 33 1.42 -1.37 -25.32
C ASP A 33 2.19 -0.40 -24.43
N THR A 34 2.94 0.46 -25.11
CA THR A 34 3.64 1.58 -24.52
C THR A 34 2.56 2.59 -24.19
N GLU A 35 1.76 2.29 -23.17
CA GLU A 35 0.92 3.28 -22.50
C GLU A 35 1.84 4.13 -21.63
N ASN A 36 2.58 5.02 -22.30
CA ASN A 36 3.20 6.16 -21.64
C ASN A 36 2.18 7.32 -21.68
N GLU A 37 2.06 8.03 -20.54
CA GLU A 37 1.36 9.32 -20.37
C GLU A 37 -0.19 9.36 -20.35
N ASN A 38 -0.85 8.50 -19.57
CA ASN A 38 -2.21 8.81 -19.04
C ASN A 38 -2.46 8.29 -17.61
N SER A 39 -1.41 7.86 -16.89
CA SER A 39 -1.58 6.95 -15.74
C SER A 39 -2.12 7.58 -14.45
N HIS A 40 -2.32 8.90 -14.39
CA HIS A 40 -2.91 9.56 -13.20
C HIS A 40 -4.44 9.68 -13.24
N LYS A 41 -5.11 9.36 -14.36
CA LYS A 41 -6.59 9.44 -14.43
C LYS A 41 -7.32 8.40 -13.59
N ASN A 42 -6.60 7.38 -13.13
CA ASN A 42 -7.17 6.24 -12.42
C ASN A 42 -6.79 6.22 -10.93
N GLN A 43 -6.11 7.25 -10.42
CA GLN A 43 -5.71 7.28 -9.02
C GLN A 43 -5.89 8.68 -8.42
N LEU A 44 -6.39 8.71 -7.19
CA LEU A 44 -6.38 9.87 -6.31
C LEU A 44 -5.51 9.57 -5.10
N PHE A 45 -4.80 10.60 -4.67
CA PHE A 45 -4.03 10.57 -3.46
C PHE A 45 -4.35 11.82 -2.64
N TYR A 46 -4.67 11.63 -1.37
CA TYR A 46 -4.85 12.69 -0.40
C TYR A 46 -3.80 12.50 0.70
N PHE A 47 -3.23 13.61 1.14
CA PHE A 47 -2.29 13.66 2.25
C PHE A 47 -2.60 14.83 3.16
N GLY A 48 -2.41 14.63 4.45
CA GLY A 48 -2.44 15.70 5.42
C GLY A 48 -1.80 15.26 6.73
N GLU A 49 -1.31 16.25 7.46
CA GLU A 49 -0.73 16.08 8.78
C GLU A 49 -1.43 17.03 9.75
N GLY A 50 -1.63 16.55 10.97
CA GLY A 50 -2.01 17.34 12.11
C GLY A 50 -0.87 17.40 13.12
N GLU A 51 -1.22 17.57 14.38
CA GLU A 51 -0.24 17.68 15.47
C GLU A 51 0.32 16.32 15.87
N HIS A 52 -0.53 15.30 15.98
CA HIS A 52 -0.13 13.97 16.46
C HIS A 52 -0.22 12.90 15.38
N TRP A 53 -0.92 13.17 14.30
CA TRP A 53 -1.24 12.17 13.29
C TRP A 53 -0.97 12.71 11.90
N PHE A 54 -0.55 11.85 10.99
CA PHE A 54 -0.72 12.09 9.57
C PHE A 54 -1.57 10.99 8.95
N GLY A 55 -2.22 11.33 7.85
CA GLY A 55 -3.08 10.43 7.10
C GLY A 55 -2.77 10.47 5.61
N THR A 56 -2.89 9.32 4.97
CA THR A 56 -3.06 9.25 3.52
C THR A 56 -4.34 8.53 3.18
N TYR A 57 -5.02 9.00 2.14
CA TYR A 57 -6.16 8.31 1.58
C TYR A 57 -6.00 8.20 0.08
N THR A 58 -6.19 7.00 -0.44
CA THR A 58 -6.00 6.71 -1.86
C THR A 58 -7.25 6.08 -2.42
N ILE A 59 -7.60 6.45 -3.65
CA ILE A 59 -8.64 5.78 -4.45
C ILE A 59 -8.01 5.39 -5.77
N SER A 60 -8.04 4.13 -6.12
CA SER A 60 -7.46 3.59 -7.35
C SER A 60 -8.51 2.81 -8.13
N LYS A 61 -8.68 3.13 -9.40
CA LYS A 61 -9.53 2.40 -10.33
C LYS A 61 -8.71 1.32 -11.03
N VAL A 62 -9.10 0.07 -10.83
CA VAL A 62 -8.49 -1.10 -11.48
C VAL A 62 -9.58 -1.83 -12.24
N LYS A 63 -9.50 -1.81 -13.58
CA LYS A 63 -10.55 -2.33 -14.48
C LYS A 63 -11.91 -1.66 -14.18
N SER A 64 -12.88 -2.42 -13.70
CA SER A 64 -14.24 -1.99 -13.37
C SER A 64 -14.49 -1.75 -11.88
N SER A 65 -13.46 -1.92 -11.03
CA SER A 65 -13.58 -1.78 -9.58
C SER A 65 -12.76 -0.59 -9.09
N ASN A 66 -13.25 0.05 -8.04
CA ASN A 66 -12.51 1.07 -7.30
C ASN A 66 -12.00 0.44 -6.01
N PHE A 67 -10.76 0.73 -5.67
CA PHE A 67 -10.13 0.31 -4.42
C PHE A 67 -9.78 1.56 -3.65
N ASP A 68 -10.01 1.56 -2.35
CA ASP A 68 -9.51 2.60 -1.50
C ASP A 68 -8.62 2.07 -0.40
N SER A 69 -7.76 2.95 0.10
CA SER A 69 -6.87 2.67 1.22
C SER A 69 -6.74 3.92 2.07
N LEU A 70 -6.97 3.76 3.37
CA LEU A 70 -6.72 4.75 4.40
C LEU A 70 -5.56 4.27 5.27
N TYR A 71 -4.54 5.10 5.37
CA TYR A 71 -3.41 4.92 6.26
C TYR A 71 -3.37 6.08 7.25
N ILE A 72 -3.20 5.77 8.52
CA ILE A 72 -3.12 6.74 9.62
C ILE A 72 -1.89 6.36 10.44
N GLN A 73 -1.02 7.31 10.73
CA GLN A 73 0.22 7.05 11.44
C GLN A 73 0.45 8.12 12.49
N TYR A 74 0.73 7.67 13.71
CA TYR A 74 1.10 8.57 14.80
C TYR A 74 2.48 9.17 14.51
N ILE A 75 2.60 10.49 14.66
CA ILE A 75 3.85 11.21 14.46
C ILE A 75 4.70 11.01 15.72
N THR A 76 5.79 10.26 15.60
CA THR A 76 6.76 10.06 16.68
C THR A 76 8.00 10.91 16.43
N ASP A 77 8.51 11.55 17.49
CA ASP A 77 9.86 12.14 17.44
C ASP A 77 10.88 11.01 17.34
N ARG A 78 11.77 11.09 16.34
CA ARG A 78 12.83 10.10 16.13
C ARG A 78 13.84 10.06 17.28
N ASN A 79 13.88 11.11 18.11
CA ASN A 79 14.73 11.20 19.29
C ASN A 79 14.04 10.67 20.57
N ALA A 80 12.73 10.38 20.52
CA ALA A 80 12.00 9.81 21.65
C ALA A 80 12.48 8.39 21.95
N SER A 81 12.31 7.95 23.19
CA SER A 81 12.68 6.60 23.62
C SER A 81 11.85 5.52 22.89
N VAL A 82 12.36 4.29 22.78
CA VAL A 82 11.63 3.17 22.15
C VAL A 82 10.26 2.94 22.81
N ASP A 83 10.14 3.19 24.12
CA ASP A 83 8.90 3.08 24.89
C ASP A 83 7.90 4.22 24.62
N GLU A 84 8.37 5.35 24.07
CA GLU A 84 7.52 6.45 23.58
C GLU A 84 7.14 6.28 22.11
N GLN A 85 7.98 5.60 21.33
CA GLN A 85 7.71 5.27 19.93
C GLN A 85 6.76 4.08 19.76
N THR A 86 6.58 3.27 20.81
CA THR A 86 5.71 2.09 20.75
C THR A 86 4.25 2.44 21.08
N SER A 87 3.36 1.78 20.36
CA SER A 87 1.89 1.87 20.40
C SER A 87 1.18 1.80 21.79
N PRO A 88 1.71 1.15 22.86
CA PRO A 88 0.90 0.88 24.06
C PRO A 88 0.26 2.11 24.72
N LYS A 89 0.87 3.30 24.60
CA LYS A 89 0.36 4.53 25.22
C LYS A 89 -0.79 5.19 24.45
N ILE A 90 -0.87 4.99 23.14
CA ILE A 90 -1.92 5.59 22.30
C ILE A 90 -3.17 4.72 22.30
N GLY A 91 -2.99 3.40 22.40
CA GLY A 91 -4.06 2.43 22.52
C GLY A 91 -4.79 2.19 21.20
N LYS A 92 -6.11 2.00 21.28
CA LYS A 92 -6.97 1.79 20.12
C LYS A 92 -7.47 3.12 19.59
N ILE A 93 -7.60 3.22 18.27
CA ILE A 93 -8.12 4.39 17.60
C ILE A 93 -9.46 4.09 16.91
N GLU A 94 -10.27 5.13 16.76
CA GLU A 94 -11.42 5.19 15.85
C GLU A 94 -11.18 6.30 14.84
N TYR A 95 -11.81 6.20 13.67
CA TYR A 95 -11.71 7.24 12.65
C TYR A 95 -13.05 7.53 11.99
N VAL A 96 -13.17 8.76 11.47
CA VAL A 96 -14.21 9.17 10.52
C VAL A 96 -13.52 9.92 9.37
N LEU A 97 -13.64 9.39 8.16
CA LEU A 97 -13.17 10.01 6.93
C LEU A 97 -14.38 10.57 6.17
N THR A 98 -14.45 11.89 6.00
CA THR A 98 -15.54 12.59 5.30
C THR A 98 -15.07 13.07 3.93
N ILE A 99 -15.80 12.70 2.90
CA ILE A 99 -15.49 12.96 1.48
C ILE A 99 -16.74 13.56 0.84
N GLY A 100 -16.79 14.89 0.73
CA GLY A 100 -18.02 15.59 0.35
C GLY A 100 -19.15 15.27 1.33
N ASP A 101 -20.26 14.72 0.81
CA ASP A 101 -21.44 14.35 1.61
C ASP A 101 -21.37 12.91 2.18
N GLU A 102 -20.36 12.14 1.80
CA GLU A 102 -20.17 10.77 2.28
C GLU A 102 -19.22 10.70 3.46
N SER A 103 -19.39 9.66 4.31
CA SER A 103 -18.45 9.38 5.38
C SER A 103 -18.18 7.88 5.54
N LYS A 104 -16.91 7.55 5.77
CA LYS A 104 -16.45 6.22 6.17
C LYS A 104 -15.97 6.27 7.61
N LYS A 105 -16.35 5.29 8.42
CA LYS A 105 -15.98 5.24 9.83
C LYS A 105 -15.50 3.86 10.24
N SER A 106 -14.62 3.81 11.23
CA SER A 106 -14.31 2.56 11.93
C SER A 106 -15.57 1.98 12.54
N SER A 107 -15.78 0.67 12.40
CA SER A 107 -16.89 -0.03 13.04
C SER A 107 -16.73 -0.16 14.56
N PHE A 108 -15.48 -0.13 15.05
CA PHE A 108 -15.10 -0.21 16.46
C PHE A 108 -13.66 0.28 16.64
N PRO A 109 -13.22 0.59 17.87
CA PRO A 109 -11.83 0.94 18.15
C PRO A 109 -10.84 -0.17 17.76
N LEU A 110 -9.83 0.18 16.95
CA LEU A 110 -8.83 -0.74 16.41
C LEU A 110 -7.44 -0.41 16.94
N ALA A 111 -6.69 -1.44 17.36
CA ALA A 111 -5.33 -1.26 17.83
C ALA A 111 -4.40 -0.87 16.68
N LEU A 112 -3.42 0.00 16.96
CA LEU A 112 -2.36 0.29 16.01
C LEU A 112 -1.43 -0.93 15.85
N LYS A 113 -0.86 -1.07 14.66
CA LYS A 113 0.09 -2.10 14.28
C LYS A 113 1.49 -1.49 14.10
N GLY A 114 2.52 -2.34 14.19
CA GLY A 114 3.91 -1.93 13.98
C GLY A 114 4.30 -0.71 14.83
N ILE A 115 4.85 0.31 14.18
CA ILE A 115 5.29 1.58 14.79
C ILE A 115 4.11 2.56 14.83
N GLY A 116 2.96 2.18 15.40
CA GLY A 116 1.84 3.13 15.60
C GLY A 116 1.02 3.49 14.36
N ASN A 117 0.92 2.59 13.37
CA ASN A 117 0.05 2.79 12.21
C ASN A 117 -1.27 2.04 12.29
N TYR A 118 -2.24 2.59 11.58
CA TYR A 118 -3.48 1.96 11.20
C TYR A 118 -3.57 1.95 9.67
N HIS A 119 -4.00 0.83 9.11
CA HIS A 119 -4.21 0.68 7.67
C HIS A 119 -5.47 -0.13 7.42
N THR A 120 -6.33 0.38 6.54
CA THR A 120 -7.49 -0.34 6.00
C THR A 120 -7.56 -0.13 4.51
N ALA A 121 -8.04 -1.14 3.78
CA ALA A 121 -8.30 -1.06 2.36
C ALA A 121 -9.59 -1.81 2.03
N SER A 122 -10.37 -1.29 1.09
CA SER A 122 -11.62 -1.92 0.66
C SER A 122 -11.82 -1.83 -0.84
N GLU A 123 -12.47 -2.82 -1.41
CA GLU A 123 -13.06 -2.70 -2.74
C GLU A 123 -14.41 -2.01 -2.61
N VAL A 124 -14.61 -0.95 -3.38
CA VAL A 124 -15.86 -0.21 -3.46
C VAL A 124 -16.43 -0.31 -4.86
N ASN A 125 -17.76 -0.42 -4.95
CA ASN A 125 -18.44 -0.44 -6.24
C ASN A 125 -18.14 0.86 -7.01
N ALA A 126 -17.91 0.77 -8.32
CA ALA A 126 -17.50 1.90 -9.16
C ALA A 126 -18.40 3.14 -9.03
N LYS A 127 -19.68 2.93 -8.71
CA LYS A 127 -20.71 3.97 -8.60
C LYS A 127 -20.45 5.04 -7.54
N ILE A 128 -19.65 4.77 -6.52
CA ILE A 128 -19.36 5.76 -5.47
C ILE A 128 -18.43 6.87 -6.00
N TYR A 129 -17.60 6.55 -7.00
CA TYR A 129 -16.73 7.50 -7.67
C TYR A 129 -16.82 7.30 -9.18
N ASP A 130 -18.03 7.49 -9.74
CA ASP A 130 -18.29 7.35 -11.18
C ASP A 130 -17.31 8.17 -12.03
N ARG A 131 -16.81 9.29 -11.46
CA ARG A 131 -15.65 10.01 -11.97
C ARG A 131 -14.72 10.41 -10.82
N ILE A 132 -13.54 9.82 -10.79
CA ILE A 132 -12.41 10.25 -9.96
C ILE A 132 -12.14 11.77 -10.09
N SER A 133 -12.42 12.37 -11.24
CA SER A 133 -12.28 13.81 -11.47
C SER A 133 -13.15 14.69 -10.57
N ASP A 134 -14.28 14.17 -10.10
CA ASP A 134 -15.29 14.96 -9.38
C ASP A 134 -15.08 14.90 -7.86
N ALA A 135 -14.08 14.14 -7.40
CA ALA A 135 -13.72 14.06 -6.00
C ALA A 135 -13.20 15.43 -5.50
N PRO A 136 -13.59 15.87 -4.29
CA PRO A 136 -13.23 17.18 -3.77
C PRO A 136 -11.72 17.35 -3.61
N ASP A 137 -11.22 18.58 -3.66
CA ASP A 137 -9.79 18.88 -3.47
C ASP A 137 -9.33 18.71 -2.02
N GLU A 138 -10.27 18.73 -1.07
CA GLU A 138 -10.01 18.53 0.35
C GLU A 138 -11.01 17.51 0.91
N ILE A 139 -10.52 16.62 1.77
CA ILE A 139 -11.32 15.71 2.58
C ILE A 139 -10.89 15.82 4.04
N THR A 140 -11.72 15.35 4.97
CA THR A 140 -11.45 15.47 6.41
C THR A 140 -11.29 14.11 7.05
N LEU A 141 -10.22 13.93 7.83
CA LEU A 141 -9.98 12.75 8.67
C LEU A 141 -10.05 13.15 10.14
N GLU A 142 -11.03 12.63 10.86
CA GLU A 142 -11.11 12.70 12.32
C GLU A 142 -10.53 11.42 12.91
N VAL A 143 -9.60 11.54 13.85
CA VAL A 143 -8.99 10.43 14.61
C VAL A 143 -9.35 10.60 16.09
N LYS A 144 -9.86 9.54 16.71
CA LYS A 144 -10.16 9.48 18.15
C LYS A 144 -9.33 8.41 18.81
N TRP A 145 -8.75 8.73 19.95
CA TRP A 145 -7.98 7.78 20.76
C TRP A 145 -8.06 8.20 22.23
N LEU A 146 -8.26 7.24 23.13
CA LEU A 146 -8.44 7.52 24.56
C LEU A 146 -9.51 8.62 24.79
N ASN A 147 -9.12 9.78 25.33
CA ASN A 147 -9.95 10.96 25.56
C ASN A 147 -9.61 12.13 24.61
N HIS A 148 -8.90 11.85 23.52
CA HIS A 148 -8.44 12.83 22.56
C HIS A 148 -9.14 12.68 21.22
N LYS A 149 -9.19 13.79 20.48
CA LYS A 149 -9.73 13.87 19.14
C LYS A 149 -8.92 14.88 18.33
N GLU A 150 -8.58 14.50 17.12
CA GLU A 150 -7.87 15.36 16.18
C GLU A 150 -8.55 15.32 14.81
N THR A 151 -8.58 16.46 14.14
CA THR A 151 -9.17 16.60 12.81
C THR A 151 -8.10 17.10 11.85
N ILE A 152 -7.83 16.32 10.81
CA ILE A 152 -6.80 16.53 9.81
C ILE A 152 -7.48 16.83 8.48
N LYS A 153 -7.09 17.92 7.83
CA LYS A 153 -7.46 18.19 6.44
C LYS A 153 -6.50 17.42 5.53
N LEU A 154 -7.02 16.50 4.72
CA LEU A 154 -6.23 15.81 3.71
C LEU A 154 -6.47 16.50 2.37
N THR A 155 -5.41 16.98 1.75
CA THR A 155 -5.45 17.70 0.47
C THR A 155 -5.11 16.74 -0.66
N LYS A 156 -5.85 16.83 -1.76
CA LYS A 156 -5.60 16.11 -3.00
C LYS A 156 -4.21 16.48 -3.53
N GLN A 157 -3.42 15.48 -3.86
CA GLN A 157 -2.10 15.67 -4.46
C GLN A 157 -2.20 15.38 -5.96
N ASN A 158 -1.53 16.21 -6.77
CA ASN A 158 -1.50 16.13 -8.23
C ASN A 158 -0.36 15.24 -8.73
#